data_AF-K0IIU3-F1
#
_entry.id   AF-K0IIU3-F1
#
_cell.length_a   1.000
_cell.length_b   1.000
_cell.length_c   1.000
_cell.angle_alpha   90.00
_cell.angle_beta   90.00
_cell.angle_gamma   90.00
#
_symmetry.space_group_name_H-M   'P 1'
#
loop_
_entity.id
_entity.type
_entity.pdbx_description
1 polymer ?
#
loop_
_entity_poly.entity_id
_entity_poly.type
_entity_poly.pdbx_seq_one_letter_code
_entity_poly.pdbx_strand_id
1 'polypeptide(L)'
;MEEASAALLMSIAGTEWIIIILLGLVLLFGTKKLPQFSRSMGKAMGEFEKARIMFKREMEEAADPLRSVSRIPKITGPVATEREKLETIANSLGIGGYAGMTDEQLRTLISKRIAS
;
A
#
# COMPACT_ATOMS: atom_id res chain seq x y z
N MET A 1 -5.03 40.38 22.23
CA MET A 1 -6.10 39.81 23.07
C MET A 1 -7.34 39.44 22.27
N GLU A 2 -7.67 40.16 21.18
CA GLU A 2 -8.86 39.89 20.35
C GLU A 2 -8.83 38.53 19.62
N GLU A 3 -7.70 38.18 18.99
CA GLU A 3 -7.45 36.91 18.30
C GLU A 3 -7.67 35.67 19.20
N ALA A 4 -7.28 35.77 20.47
CA ALA A 4 -7.44 34.69 21.44
C ALA A 4 -8.92 34.47 21.81
N SER A 5 -9.74 35.53 21.82
CA SER A 5 -11.18 35.39 22.06
C SER A 5 -11.90 34.77 20.86
N ALA A 6 -11.50 35.10 19.63
CA ALA A 6 -12.06 34.52 18.41
C ALA A 6 -11.70 33.04 18.26
N ALA A 7 -10.47 32.65 18.63
CA ALA A 7 -10.05 31.26 18.65
C ALA A 7 -10.80 30.45 19.72
N LEU A 8 -11.05 31.03 20.90
CA LEU A 8 -11.88 30.40 21.94
C LEU A 8 -13.33 30.24 21.49
N LEU A 9 -13.90 31.24 20.81
CA LEU A 9 -15.23 31.14 20.21
C LEU A 9 -15.30 30.07 19.11
N MET A 10 -14.29 29.96 18.24
CA MET A 10 -14.26 28.89 17.22
C MET A 10 -14.07 27.50 17.84
N SER A 11 -13.27 27.39 18.90
CA SER A 11 -13.02 26.13 19.61
C SER A 11 -14.25 25.66 20.40
N ILE A 12 -14.95 26.58 21.05
CA ILE A 12 -16.20 26.33 21.77
C ILE A 12 -17.34 26.04 20.78
N ALA A 13 -17.49 26.88 19.74
CA ALA A 13 -18.54 26.74 18.73
C ALA A 13 -18.49 25.38 18.02
N GLY A 14 -17.30 24.89 17.63
CA GLY A 14 -17.18 23.63 16.91
C GLY A 14 -17.73 22.42 17.68
N THR A 15 -17.48 22.35 18.99
CA THR A 15 -17.92 21.23 19.83
C THR A 15 -19.43 21.26 20.05
N GLU A 16 -20.02 22.44 20.21
CA GLU A 16 -21.46 22.61 20.38
C GLU A 16 -22.23 22.19 19.13
N TRP A 17 -21.75 22.56 17.94
CA TRP A 17 -22.34 22.11 16.67
C TRP A 17 -22.35 20.58 16.53
N ILE A 18 -21.27 19.90 16.96
CA ILE A 18 -21.19 18.43 16.93
C ILE A 18 -22.27 17.81 17.83
N ILE A 19 -22.47 18.36 19.03
CA ILE A 19 -23.49 17.88 19.97
C ILE A 19 -24.89 18.10 19.40
N ILE A 20 -25.16 19.26 18.80
CA ILE A 20 -26.46 19.59 18.18
C ILE A 20 -26.76 18.62 17.03
N ILE A 21 -25.80 18.36 16.15
CA ILE A 21 -25.96 17.42 15.03
C ILE A 21 -26.20 16.01 15.55
N LEU A 22 -25.42 15.56 16.54
CA LEU A 22 -25.60 14.25 17.16
C LEU A 22 -26.99 14.10 17.78
N LEU A 23 -27.45 15.12 18.52
CA LEU A 23 -28.78 15.15 19.10
C LEU A 23 -29.87 15.13 18.01
N GLY A 24 -29.71 15.91 16.94
CA GLY A 24 -30.60 15.90 15.79
C GLY A 24 -30.69 14.51 15.15
N LEU A 25 -29.56 13.84 14.92
CA LEU A 25 -29.53 12.46 14.43
C LEU A 25 -30.23 11.48 15.39
N VAL A 26 -30.02 11.62 16.70
CA VAL A 26 -30.67 10.78 17.71
C VAL A 26 -32.19 11.04 17.76
N LEU A 27 -32.65 12.27 17.56
CA LEU A 27 -34.08 12.58 17.54
C LEU A 27 -34.76 12.08 16.25
N LEU A 28 -34.09 12.22 15.10
CA LEU A 28 -34.61 11.77 13.81
C LEU A 28 -34.62 10.24 13.68
N PHE A 29 -33.52 9.59 14.06
CA PHE A 29 -33.33 8.15 13.87
C PHE A 29 -33.59 7.33 15.14
N GLY A 30 -33.60 7.95 16.31
CA GLY A 30 -33.73 7.29 17.61
C GLY A 30 -32.40 6.73 18.14
N THR A 31 -32.32 6.60 19.46
CA THR A 31 -31.14 6.06 20.18
C THR A 31 -30.82 4.61 19.84
N LYS A 32 -31.79 3.84 19.33
CA LYS A 32 -31.61 2.42 18.98
C LYS A 32 -30.99 2.20 17.59
N LYS A 33 -31.21 3.12 16.64
CA LYS A 33 -30.79 2.93 15.24
C LYS A 33 -29.32 3.25 15.00
N LEU A 34 -28.78 4.29 15.63
CA LEU A 34 -27.36 4.64 15.58
C LEU A 34 -26.41 3.48 15.99
N PRO A 35 -26.58 2.83 17.16
CA PRO A 35 -25.73 1.71 17.55
C PRO A 35 -26.00 0.43 16.74
N GLN A 36 -27.23 0.24 16.25
CA GLN A 36 -27.54 -0.89 15.37
C GLN A 36 -26.84 -0.74 14.02
N PHE A 37 -26.84 0.47 13.45
CA PHE A 37 -26.17 0.81 12.20
C PHE A 37 -24.65 0.67 12.30
N SER A 38 -24.02 1.18 13.37
CA SER A 38 -22.56 1.02 13.55
C SER A 38 -22.15 -0.44 13.69
N ARG A 39 -22.96 -1.26 14.37
CA ARG A 39 -22.73 -2.71 14.47
C ARG A 39 -22.84 -3.41 13.12
N SER A 40 -23.87 -3.11 12.30
CA SER A 40 -24.01 -3.71 10.97
C SER A 40 -22.91 -3.24 10.02
N MET A 41 -22.58 -1.95 10.03
CA MET A 41 -21.52 -1.39 9.20
C MET A 41 -20.15 -1.93 9.60
N GLY A 42 -19.87 -2.04 10.90
CA GLY A 42 -18.63 -2.63 11.42
C GLY A 42 -18.49 -4.11 11.05
N LYS A 43 -19.58 -4.89 11.12
CA LYS A 43 -19.58 -6.29 10.65
C LYS A 43 -19.30 -6.37 9.14
N ALA A 44 -19.99 -5.56 8.34
CA ALA A 44 -19.81 -5.52 6.89
C ALA A 44 -18.38 -5.11 6.51
N MET A 45 -17.81 -4.08 7.14
CA MET A 45 -16.42 -3.69 6.91
C MET A 45 -15.42 -4.77 7.35
N GLY A 46 -15.69 -5.46 8.46
CA GLY A 46 -14.85 -6.56 8.93
C GLY A 46 -14.86 -7.78 8.01
N GLU A 47 -16.03 -8.17 7.48
CA GLU A 47 -16.15 -9.23 6.48
C GLU A 47 -15.53 -8.83 5.14
N PHE A 48 -15.74 -7.58 4.72
CA PHE A 48 -15.12 -7.03 3.52
C PHE A 48 -13.59 -7.05 3.59
N GLU A 49 -13.00 -6.63 4.72
CA GLU A 49 -11.55 -6.64 4.86
C GLU A 49 -10.97 -8.07 4.86
N LYS A 50 -11.67 -9.03 5.50
CA LYS A 50 -11.31 -10.46 5.41
C LYS A 50 -11.36 -10.95 3.96
N ALA A 51 -12.42 -10.63 3.23
CA ALA A 51 -12.57 -10.99 1.82
C ALA A 51 -11.45 -10.37 0.97
N ARG A 52 -11.10 -9.09 1.21
CA ARG A 52 -9.98 -8.42 0.52
C ARG A 52 -8.64 -9.09 0.79
N ILE A 53 -8.37 -9.51 2.03
CA ILE A 53 -7.13 -10.21 2.38
C ILE A 53 -7.06 -11.57 1.68
N MET A 54 -8.15 -12.34 1.69
CA MET A 54 -8.20 -13.62 0.97
C MET A 54 -8.02 -13.41 -0.54
N PHE A 55 -8.74 -12.46 -1.12
CA PHE A 55 -8.62 -12.12 -2.53
C PHE A 55 -7.20 -11.69 -2.90
N LYS A 56 -6.53 -10.87 -2.07
CA LYS A 56 -5.14 -10.47 -2.30
C LYS A 56 -4.18 -11.67 -2.26
N ARG A 57 -4.37 -12.59 -1.32
CA ARG A 57 -3.56 -13.82 -1.24
C ARG A 57 -3.80 -14.73 -2.44
N GLU A 58 -5.05 -14.96 -2.80
CA GLU A 58 -5.42 -15.74 -3.98
C GLU A 58 -4.90 -15.09 -5.26
N MET A 59 -4.95 -13.77 -5.41
CA MET A 59 -4.37 -13.08 -6.55
C MET A 59 -2.84 -13.16 -6.56
N GLU A 60 -2.16 -13.05 -5.41
CA GLU A 60 -0.71 -13.22 -5.32
C GLU A 60 -0.28 -14.66 -5.64
N GLU A 61 -1.09 -15.65 -5.24
CA GLU A 61 -0.85 -17.07 -5.50
C GLU A 61 -1.20 -17.46 -6.94
N ALA A 62 -2.28 -16.92 -7.51
CA ALA A 62 -2.69 -17.13 -8.90
C ALA A 62 -1.82 -16.35 -9.89
N ALA A 63 -1.27 -15.20 -9.50
CA ALA A 63 -0.28 -14.46 -10.27
C ALA A 63 1.13 -15.08 -10.19
N ASP A 64 1.34 -16.05 -9.30
CA ASP A 64 2.60 -16.77 -9.13
C ASP A 64 2.47 -18.28 -9.46
N PRO A 65 2.08 -18.68 -10.70
CA PRO A 65 2.09 -20.08 -11.11
C PRO A 65 3.52 -20.66 -11.30
N LEU A 66 4.58 -19.95 -10.90
CA LEU A 66 5.97 -20.34 -11.16
C LEU A 66 6.81 -20.59 -9.91
N ARG A 67 6.22 -20.60 -8.70
CA ARG A 67 6.95 -20.87 -7.46
C ARG A 67 7.56 -22.26 -7.32
N SER A 68 7.28 -23.19 -8.22
CA SER A 68 7.95 -24.51 -8.26
C SER A 68 9.08 -24.62 -9.29
N VAL A 69 9.30 -23.62 -10.14
CA VAL A 69 10.39 -23.64 -11.12
C VAL A 69 11.07 -22.27 -11.22
N SER A 70 12.25 -22.19 -10.60
CA SER A 70 13.30 -21.23 -10.93
C SER A 70 13.26 -19.84 -10.27
N ARG A 71 14.47 -19.37 -10.00
CA ARG A 71 14.85 -18.11 -9.36
C ARG A 71 14.50 -16.93 -10.26
N ILE A 72 13.26 -16.45 -10.24
CA ILE A 72 12.92 -15.17 -10.89
C ILE A 72 12.96 -14.09 -9.80
N PRO A 73 13.92 -13.16 -9.82
CA PRO A 73 13.97 -12.08 -8.84
C PRO A 73 12.70 -11.23 -8.97
N LYS A 74 12.02 -10.97 -7.85
CA LYS A 74 10.94 -9.97 -7.77
C LYS A 74 11.49 -8.65 -8.32
N ILE A 75 10.98 -8.17 -9.44
CA ILE A 75 11.28 -6.83 -9.96
C ILE A 75 10.59 -5.83 -9.03
N THR A 76 11.30 -5.43 -7.97
CA THR A 76 10.83 -4.51 -6.93
C THR A 76 11.01 -3.06 -7.39
N GLY A 77 10.12 -2.58 -8.26
CA GLY A 77 9.97 -1.15 -8.53
C GLY A 77 10.85 -0.54 -9.64
N PRO A 78 10.75 0.79 -9.83
CA PRO A 78 11.54 1.52 -10.82
C PRO A 78 13.02 1.43 -10.47
N VAL A 79 13.81 0.93 -11.42
CA VAL A 79 15.25 0.78 -11.26
C VAL A 79 15.89 2.16 -11.17
N ALA A 80 16.30 2.55 -9.96
CA ALA A 80 16.65 3.94 -9.65
C ALA A 80 18.06 4.30 -10.12
N THR A 81 18.94 3.31 -10.26
CA THR A 81 20.36 3.52 -10.57
C THR A 81 20.80 2.74 -11.80
N GLU A 82 21.84 3.21 -12.50
CA GLU A 82 22.43 2.46 -13.63
C GLU A 82 22.94 1.09 -13.18
N ARG A 83 23.53 1.02 -11.98
CA ARG A 83 23.99 -0.22 -11.36
C ARG A 83 22.89 -1.27 -11.29
N GLU A 84 21.74 -0.90 -10.75
CA GLU A 84 20.61 -1.82 -10.56
C GLU A 84 20.02 -2.29 -11.92
N LYS A 85 20.11 -1.46 -12.98
CA LYS A 85 19.71 -1.85 -14.34
C LYS A 85 20.63 -2.94 -14.86
N LEU A 86 21.94 -2.76 -14.69
CA LEU A 86 22.95 -3.74 -15.09
C LEU A 86 22.78 -5.05 -14.32
N GLU A 87 22.52 -5.01 -13.02
CA GLU A 87 22.30 -6.21 -12.20
C GLU A 87 21.01 -6.95 -12.60
N THR A 88 19.94 -6.22 -12.92
CA THR A 88 18.69 -6.81 -13.41
C THR A 88 18.89 -7.55 -14.73
N ILE A 89 19.64 -6.95 -15.67
CA ILE A 89 19.95 -7.57 -16.95
C ILE A 89 20.88 -8.77 -16.76
N ALA A 90 21.90 -8.67 -15.89
CA ALA A 90 22.80 -9.76 -15.57
C ALA A 90 22.07 -10.98 -14.98
N ASN A 91 21.14 -10.75 -14.03
CA ASN A 91 20.28 -11.79 -13.48
C ASN A 91 19.39 -12.43 -14.54
N SER A 92 18.81 -11.62 -15.43
CA SER A 92 17.96 -12.10 -16.54
C SER A 92 18.75 -12.96 -17.54
N LEU A 93 20.04 -12.69 -17.73
CA LEU A 93 20.95 -13.47 -18.58
C LEU A 93 21.63 -14.64 -17.84
N GLY A 94 21.32 -14.85 -16.56
CA GLY A 94 21.94 -15.90 -15.73
C GLY A 94 23.44 -15.70 -15.52
N ILE A 95 23.92 -14.46 -15.56
CA ILE A 95 25.32 -14.10 -15.25
C ILE A 95 25.42 -13.97 -13.73
N GLY A 96 26.25 -14.79 -13.07
CA GLY A 96 26.51 -14.71 -11.63
C GLY A 96 27.86 -14.10 -11.29
N GLY A 97 28.09 -13.77 -10.01
CA GLY A 97 29.43 -13.37 -9.51
C GLY A 97 29.85 -11.91 -9.81
N TYR A 98 28.91 -11.02 -10.10
CA TYR A 98 29.18 -9.63 -10.50
C TYR A 98 29.21 -8.61 -9.34
N ALA A 99 28.98 -9.04 -8.09
CA ALA A 99 28.86 -8.16 -6.92
C ALA A 99 30.13 -7.33 -6.60
N GLY A 100 31.31 -7.78 -7.05
CA GLY A 100 32.58 -7.06 -6.88
C GLY A 100 33.07 -6.33 -8.13
N MET A 101 32.30 -6.33 -9.22
CA MET A 101 32.70 -5.74 -10.50
C MET A 101 32.26 -4.29 -10.60
N THR A 102 33.04 -3.45 -11.28
CA THR A 102 32.60 -2.10 -11.64
C THR A 102 31.49 -2.13 -12.69
N ASP A 103 30.78 -1.03 -12.85
CA ASP A 103 29.67 -0.92 -13.80
C ASP A 103 30.13 -1.18 -15.24
N GLU A 104 31.32 -0.69 -15.60
CA GLU A 104 31.96 -0.93 -16.89
C GLU A 104 32.28 -2.41 -17.13
N GLN A 105 32.79 -3.10 -16.10
CA GLN A 105 33.10 -4.53 -16.17
C GLN A 105 31.82 -5.36 -16.33
N LEU A 106 30.78 -5.03 -15.57
CA LEU A 106 29.48 -5.70 -15.66
C LEU A 106 28.82 -5.49 -17.03
N ARG A 107 28.85 -4.25 -17.55
CA ARG A 107 28.35 -3.92 -18.88
C ARG A 107 29.08 -4.70 -19.98
N THR A 108 30.40 -4.81 -19.87
CA THR A 108 31.21 -5.58 -20.83
C THR A 108 30.84 -7.07 -20.82
N LEU A 109 30.63 -7.66 -19.65
CA LEU A 109 30.20 -9.05 -19.52
C LEU A 109 28.81 -9.31 -20.09
N ILE A 110 27.86 -8.40 -19.83
CA ILE A 110 26.51 -8.47 -20.40
C ILE A 110 26.59 -8.41 -21.93
N SER A 111 27.32 -7.44 -22.48
CA SER A 111 27.49 -7.28 -23.92
C SER A 111 28.11 -8.53 -24.56
N LYS A 112 29.15 -9.08 -23.94
CA LYS A 112 29.80 -10.32 -24.41
C LYS A 112 28.85 -11.52 -24.42
N ARG A 113 27.94 -11.62 -23.44
CA ARG A 113 26.97 -12.73 -23.34
C ARG A 113 25.80 -12.60 -24.31
N ILE A 114 25.42 -11.37 -24.68
CA ILE A 114 24.39 -11.12 -25.69
C ILE A 114 24.95 -11.34 -27.10
N ALA A 115 26.22 -11.01 -27.32
CA ALA A 115 26.90 -11.19 -28.61
C ALA A 115 27.40 -12.62 -28.87
N SER A 116 27.35 -13.51 -27.88
CA SER A 116 27.70 -14.94 -27.98
C SER A 116 26.48 -15.81 -28.25
#